data_AF-A0A9E0A6T8-F1
#
_entry.id   AF-A0A9E0A6T8-F1
#
_cell.length_a   1.000
_cell.length_b   1.000
_cell.length_c   1.000
_cell.angle_alpha   90.00
_cell.angle_beta   90.00
_cell.angle_gamma   90.00
#
_symmetry.space_group_name_H-M   'P 1'
#
loop_
_entity.id
_entity.type
_entity.pdbx_description
1 polymer ?
#
loop_
_entity_poly.entity_id
_entity_poly.type
_entity_poly.pdbx_seq_one_letter_code
_entity_poly.pdbx_strand_id
1 'polypeptide(L)'
;MERIQIYKKQKGLEIYVKIFGLLFILFGMTFLIKSLMNGDKTDFNQGDWNYLFYIIQVIQGAALFALGYSNKKNEKLFIEWDEKEMRYLLSKNKTIEKIKFEDIRKVTIQLYEIKIELPSTEKVLNLKNIQYNELKKIKEKFEELKLDLEKRNG
;
A
#
# COMPACT_ATOMS: atom_id res chain seq x y z
N MET A 1 18.79 7.10 -14.36
CA MET A 1 17.65 7.29 -13.43
C MET A 1 16.77 6.04 -13.38
N GLU A 2 16.83 5.28 -12.29
CA GLU A 2 15.99 4.11 -12.01
C GLU A 2 15.07 4.43 -10.81
N ARG A 3 13.76 4.21 -10.96
CA ARG A 3 12.78 4.51 -9.91
C ARG A 3 12.03 3.26 -9.47
N ILE A 4 12.12 2.97 -8.18
CA ILE A 4 11.41 1.86 -7.52
C ILE A 4 10.22 2.43 -6.77
N GLN A 5 9.01 2.04 -7.20
CA GLN A 5 7.78 2.40 -6.49
C GLN A 5 7.55 1.42 -5.34
N ILE A 6 7.50 1.95 -4.13
CA ILE A 6 7.53 1.13 -2.90
C ILE A 6 6.21 0.38 -2.68
N TYR A 7 5.10 1.03 -3.05
CA TYR A 7 3.77 0.45 -2.90
C TYR A 7 3.20 0.13 -4.27
N LYS A 8 3.17 -1.16 -4.61
CA LYS A 8 2.51 -1.63 -5.82
C LYS A 8 1.03 -1.82 -5.53
N LYS A 9 0.22 -0.89 -6.03
CA LYS A 9 -1.23 -0.99 -6.00
C LYS A 9 -1.67 -2.32 -6.61
N GLN A 10 -2.37 -3.16 -5.83
CA GLN A 10 -3.07 -4.32 -6.37
C GLN A 10 -4.33 -3.83 -7.09
N LYS A 11 -4.16 -3.26 -8.29
CA LYS A 11 -5.23 -2.66 -9.09
C LYS A 11 -6.41 -3.62 -9.28
N GLY A 12 -6.13 -4.91 -9.50
CA GLY A 12 -7.14 -5.96 -9.65
C GLY A 12 -7.99 -6.14 -8.38
N LEU A 13 -7.36 -6.20 -7.21
CA LEU A 13 -8.08 -6.34 -5.94
C LEU A 13 -8.95 -5.11 -5.64
N GLU A 14 -8.44 -3.90 -5.90
CA GLU A 14 -9.23 -2.67 -5.72
C GLU A 14 -10.48 -2.65 -6.61
N ILE A 15 -10.32 -3.00 -7.89
CA ILE A 15 -11.44 -3.05 -8.84
C ILE A 15 -12.44 -4.13 -8.42
N TYR A 16 -11.94 -5.32 -8.05
CA TYR A 16 -12.76 -6.42 -7.57
C TYR A 16 -13.59 -6.03 -6.35
N VAL A 17 -12.96 -5.46 -5.32
CA VAL A 17 -13.62 -5.04 -4.07
C VAL A 17 -14.69 -3.98 -4.32
N LYS A 18 -14.43 -3.02 -5.23
CA LYS A 18 -15.44 -2.00 -5.61
C LYS A 18 -16.62 -2.62 -6.35
N ILE A 19 -16.37 -3.43 -7.38
CA ILE A 19 -17.42 -4.06 -8.17
C ILE A 19 -18.26 -4.97 -7.26
N PHE A 20 -17.60 -5.79 -6.44
CA PHE A 20 -18.27 -6.70 -5.53
C PHE A 20 -19.09 -5.96 -4.46
N GLY A 21 -18.55 -4.88 -3.88
CA GLY A 21 -19.28 -4.01 -2.95
C GLY A 21 -20.51 -3.37 -3.61
N LEU A 22 -20.38 -2.89 -4.85
CA LEU A 22 -21.50 -2.33 -5.60
C LEU A 22 -22.60 -3.38 -5.88
N LEU A 23 -22.21 -4.60 -6.26
CA LEU A 23 -23.16 -5.70 -6.46
C LEU A 23 -23.93 -6.04 -5.17
N PHE A 24 -23.24 -6.06 -4.02
CA PHE A 24 -23.87 -6.30 -2.73
C PHE A 24 -24.88 -5.20 -2.36
N ILE A 25 -24.54 -3.93 -2.66
CA ILE A 25 -25.44 -2.80 -2.45
C ILE A 25 -26.69 -2.95 -3.34
N LEU A 26 -26.51 -3.21 -4.64
CA LEU A 26 -27.62 -3.33 -5.59
C LEU A 26 -28.54 -4.51 -5.23
N PHE A 27 -27.97 -5.66 -4.92
CA PHE A 27 -28.71 -6.83 -4.49
C PHE A 27 -29.42 -6.58 -3.15
N GLY A 28 -28.72 -6.07 -2.14
CA GLY A 28 -29.32 -5.74 -0.85
C GLY A 28 -30.46 -4.73 -0.96
N MET A 29 -30.28 -3.65 -1.74
CA MET A 29 -31.33 -2.64 -1.95
C MET A 29 -32.55 -3.22 -2.67
N THR A 30 -32.35 -3.97 -3.76
CA THR A 30 -33.47 -4.53 -4.53
C THR A 30 -34.33 -5.49 -3.71
N PHE A 31 -33.70 -6.34 -2.89
CA PHE A 31 -34.44 -7.25 -2.01
C PHE A 31 -35.02 -6.55 -0.79
N LEU A 32 -34.36 -5.52 -0.25
CA LEU A 32 -34.92 -4.68 0.81
C LEU A 32 -36.21 -3.99 0.34
N ILE A 33 -36.20 -3.39 -0.85
CA ILE A 33 -37.40 -2.76 -1.44
C ILE A 33 -38.51 -3.80 -1.61
N LYS A 34 -38.21 -4.99 -2.15
CA LYS A 34 -39.20 -6.07 -2.29
C LYS A 34 -39.77 -6.52 -0.94
N SER A 35 -38.92 -6.67 0.07
CA SER A 35 -39.33 -7.05 1.43
C SER A 35 -40.23 -5.98 2.07
N LEU A 36 -39.93 -4.70 1.86
CA LEU A 36 -40.77 -3.60 2.34
C LEU A 36 -42.11 -3.51 1.59
N MET A 37 -42.14 -3.79 0.28
CA MET A 37 -43.36 -3.74 -0.53
C MET A 37 -44.30 -4.92 -0.28
N ASN A 38 -43.76 -6.13 -0.10
CA ASN A 38 -44.54 -7.35 0.05
C ASN A 38 -44.87 -7.68 1.52
N GLY A 39 -44.35 -6.89 2.46
CA GLY A 39 -44.29 -7.27 3.88
C GLY A 39 -43.35 -8.46 4.11
N ASP A 40 -43.25 -8.93 5.35
CA ASP A 40 -42.37 -10.05 5.76
C ASP A 40 -42.67 -11.42 5.09
N LYS A 41 -43.62 -11.46 4.15
CA LYS A 41 -43.98 -12.63 3.34
C LYS A 41 -42.99 -12.85 2.18
N THR A 42 -41.70 -12.74 2.43
CA THR A 42 -40.70 -13.23 1.49
C THR A 42 -40.45 -14.70 1.80
N ASP A 43 -40.83 -15.61 0.89
CA ASP A 43 -40.69 -17.08 1.04
C ASP A 43 -39.24 -17.58 1.22
N PHE A 44 -38.26 -16.68 1.25
CA PHE A 44 -36.87 -16.99 1.52
C PHE A 44 -36.64 -17.07 3.04
N ASN A 45 -36.42 -18.28 3.56
CA ASN A 45 -36.05 -18.55 4.95
C ASN A 45 -37.09 -18.25 6.07
N GLN A 46 -38.40 -18.23 5.76
CA GLN A 46 -39.52 -18.38 6.71
C GLN A 46 -39.48 -17.51 8.00
N GLY A 47 -38.83 -16.35 8.00
CA GLY A 47 -38.70 -15.52 9.20
C GLY A 47 -38.96 -14.04 8.95
N ASP A 48 -39.68 -13.41 9.87
CA ASP A 48 -40.06 -11.98 9.89
C ASP A 48 -38.87 -11.01 10.02
N TRP A 49 -37.63 -11.46 9.77
CA TRP A 49 -36.39 -10.70 9.95
C TRP A 49 -35.56 -10.57 8.67
N ASN A 50 -36.10 -10.96 7.52
CA ASN A 50 -35.39 -10.92 6.24
C ASN A 50 -34.94 -9.50 5.85
N TYR A 51 -35.71 -8.47 6.22
CA TYR A 51 -35.32 -7.08 5.98
C TYR A 51 -34.00 -6.70 6.70
N LEU A 52 -33.73 -7.23 7.89
CA LEU A 52 -32.48 -6.99 8.61
C LEU A 52 -31.28 -7.58 7.86
N PHE A 53 -31.44 -8.77 7.28
CA PHE A 53 -30.39 -9.39 6.47
C PHE A 53 -30.02 -8.50 5.29
N TYR A 54 -31.01 -7.95 4.58
CA TYR A 54 -30.76 -7.05 3.45
C TYR A 54 -30.14 -5.72 3.88
N ILE A 55 -30.54 -5.16 5.03
CA ILE A 55 -29.88 -3.96 5.60
C ILE A 55 -28.41 -4.23 5.90
N ILE A 56 -28.10 -5.35 6.56
CA ILE A 56 -26.72 -5.75 6.86
C ILE A 56 -25.93 -5.92 5.56
N GLN A 57 -26.53 -6.52 4.53
CA GLN A 57 -25.89 -6.70 3.24
C GLN A 57 -25.56 -5.37 2.56
N VAL A 58 -26.47 -4.38 2.59
CA VAL A 58 -26.21 -3.03 2.05
C VAL A 58 -25.07 -2.36 2.81
N ILE A 59 -25.03 -2.45 4.14
CA ILE A 59 -23.96 -1.88 4.96
C ILE A 59 -22.60 -2.53 4.63
N GLN A 60 -22.56 -3.86 4.52
CA GLN A 60 -21.35 -4.59 4.12
C GLN A 60 -20.88 -4.19 2.72
N GLY A 61 -21.79 -4.08 1.76
CA GLY A 61 -21.47 -3.64 0.41
C GLY A 61 -20.91 -2.21 0.38
N ALA A 62 -21.50 -1.28 1.14
CA ALA A 62 -21.01 0.09 1.26
C ALA A 62 -19.62 0.14 1.91
N ALA A 63 -19.38 -0.64 2.96
CA ALA A 63 -18.07 -0.75 3.61
C ALA A 63 -16.99 -1.27 2.64
N LEU A 64 -17.29 -2.35 1.90
CA LEU A 64 -16.38 -2.88 0.88
C LEU A 64 -16.09 -1.85 -0.21
N PHE A 65 -17.13 -1.18 -0.73
CA PHE A 65 -16.97 -0.14 -1.74
C PHE A 65 -16.05 0.99 -1.25
N ALA A 66 -16.26 1.48 -0.01
CA ALA A 66 -15.43 2.51 0.60
C ALA A 66 -13.97 2.07 0.81
N LEU A 67 -13.74 0.83 1.25
CA LEU A 67 -12.39 0.26 1.38
C LEU A 67 -11.63 0.27 0.06
N GLY A 68 -12.33 0.07 -1.07
CA GLY A 68 -11.75 0.21 -2.40
C GLY A 68 -11.15 1.60 -2.70
N TYR A 69 -11.56 2.67 -2.01
CA TYR A 69 -11.01 4.02 -2.22
C TYR A 69 -9.89 4.39 -1.24
N SER A 70 -9.75 3.69 -0.12
CA SER A 70 -8.78 3.97 0.96
C SER A 70 -7.31 3.86 0.52
N ASN A 71 -7.00 3.05 -0.50
CA ASN A 71 -5.63 2.69 -0.85
C ASN A 71 -4.81 3.72 -1.65
N LYS A 72 -5.36 4.90 -1.97
CA LYS A 72 -4.69 5.90 -2.84
C LYS A 72 -3.47 6.59 -2.22
N LYS A 73 -3.38 6.68 -0.89
CA LYS A 73 -2.36 7.52 -0.22
C LYS A 73 -0.92 7.01 -0.40
N ASN A 74 -0.73 5.71 -0.59
CA ASN A 74 0.60 5.09 -0.67
C ASN A 74 1.22 5.11 -2.08
N GLU A 75 0.47 5.52 -3.11
CA GLU A 75 0.94 5.55 -4.50
C GLU A 75 2.13 6.52 -4.72
N LYS A 76 2.31 7.50 -3.82
CA LYS A 76 3.36 8.51 -3.92
C LYS A 76 4.72 8.05 -3.37
N LEU A 77 4.80 6.90 -2.71
CA LEU A 77 6.03 6.45 -2.06
C LEU A 77 7.01 5.83 -3.06
N PHE A 78 8.26 6.31 -3.07
CA PHE A 78 9.28 5.86 -4.01
C PHE A 78 10.69 5.96 -3.43
N ILE A 79 11.59 5.17 -4.01
CA ILE A 79 13.04 5.37 -3.96
C ILE A 79 13.51 5.49 -5.40
N GLU A 80 14.21 6.56 -5.71
CA GLU A 80 14.77 6.86 -7.02
C GLU A 80 16.28 6.97 -6.89
N TRP A 81 16.97 6.36 -7.84
CA TRP A 81 18.42 6.34 -7.93
C TRP A 81 18.84 7.02 -9.22
N ASP A 82 19.77 7.95 -9.11
CA ASP A 82 20.51 8.48 -10.25
C ASP A 82 21.98 8.08 -10.14
N GLU A 83 22.86 8.60 -11.00
CA GLU A 83 24.30 8.30 -10.94
C GLU A 83 25.00 8.94 -9.73
N LYS A 84 24.46 10.05 -9.19
CA LYS A 84 25.12 10.86 -8.15
C LYS A 84 24.38 10.90 -6.81
N GLU A 85 23.07 10.69 -6.84
CA GLU A 85 22.23 10.83 -5.65
C GLU A 85 21.05 9.85 -5.66
N MET A 86 20.58 9.52 -4.47
CA MET A 86 19.31 8.85 -4.22
C MET A 86 18.30 9.88 -3.72
N ARG A 87 17.07 9.79 -4.24
CA ARG A 87 15.91 10.57 -3.77
C ARG A 87 14.84 9.64 -3.28
N TYR A 88 14.19 9.96 -2.18
CA TYR A 88 13.16 9.07 -1.65
C TYR A 88 12.03 9.80 -0.94
N LEU A 89 10.85 9.18 -0.98
CA LEU A 89 9.68 9.57 -0.19
C LEU A 89 9.13 8.30 0.47
N LEU A 90 9.34 8.21 1.79
CA LEU A 90 8.83 7.14 2.65
C LEU A 90 7.65 7.62 3.49
N SER A 91 6.85 6.70 4.03
CA SER A 91 5.63 7.01 4.79
C SER A 91 5.86 7.92 6.02
N LYS A 92 7.07 7.87 6.61
CA LYS A 92 7.46 8.75 7.73
C LYS A 92 7.83 10.17 7.27
N ASN A 93 8.16 10.34 5.99
CA ASN A 93 8.71 11.58 5.46
C ASN A 93 7.59 12.34 4.75
N LYS A 94 7.41 13.62 5.09
CA LYS A 94 6.41 14.48 4.45
C LYS A 94 6.91 15.07 3.12
N THR A 95 8.22 15.06 2.91
CA THR A 95 8.91 15.67 1.77
C THR A 95 9.90 14.68 1.16
N ILE A 96 10.27 14.92 -0.09
CA ILE A 96 11.31 14.15 -0.78
C ILE A 96 12.64 14.46 -0.12
N GLU A 97 13.32 13.44 0.39
CA GLU A 97 14.69 13.53 0.87
C GLU A 97 15.67 13.22 -0.25
N LYS A 98 16.87 13.79 -0.17
CA LYS A 98 17.97 13.54 -1.11
C LYS A 98 19.24 13.17 -0.34
N ILE A 99 19.96 12.18 -0.85
CA ILE A 99 21.25 11.74 -0.32
C ILE A 99 22.21 11.62 -1.50
N LYS A 100 23.29 12.41 -1.50
CA LYS A 100 24.37 12.26 -2.49
C LYS A 100 25.26 11.09 -2.09
N PHE A 101 25.70 10.28 -3.05
CA PHE A 101 26.52 9.11 -2.74
C PHE A 101 27.92 9.46 -2.24
N GLU A 102 28.45 10.62 -2.66
CA GLU A 102 29.73 11.15 -2.19
C GLU A 102 29.74 11.46 -0.69
N ASP A 103 28.57 11.78 -0.11
CA ASP A 103 28.44 12.09 1.31
C ASP A 103 28.29 10.82 2.18
N ILE A 104 28.06 9.65 1.56
CA ILE A 104 27.80 8.42 2.31
C ILE A 104 29.11 7.87 2.85
N ARG A 105 29.21 7.78 4.17
CA ARG A 105 30.37 7.18 4.86
C ARG A 105 30.23 5.68 5.03
N LYS A 106 29.03 5.23 5.38
CA LYS A 106 28.76 3.82 5.67
C LYS A 106 27.31 3.48 5.41
N VAL A 107 27.09 2.26 4.92
CA VAL A 107 25.77 1.66 4.76
C VAL A 107 25.70 0.39 5.57
N THR A 108 24.64 0.25 6.38
CA THR A 108 24.34 -0.97 7.13
C THR A 108 22.95 -1.48 6.73
N ILE A 109 22.90 -2.71 6.23
CA ILE A 109 21.68 -3.32 5.70
C ILE A 109 21.18 -4.34 6.72
N GLN A 110 19.95 -4.18 7.17
CA GLN A 110 19.23 -5.11 8.05
C GLN A 110 18.01 -5.71 7.33
N LEU A 111 17.24 -6.54 8.02
CA LEU A 111 16.12 -7.26 7.41
C LEU A 111 15.07 -6.29 6.79
N TYR A 112 14.66 -5.26 7.53
CA TYR A 112 13.67 -4.28 7.09
C TYR A 112 14.13 -2.84 7.28
N GLU A 113 15.41 -2.62 7.56
CA GLU A 113 15.96 -1.28 7.78
C GLU A 113 17.30 -1.13 7.06
N ILE A 114 17.54 0.06 6.53
CA ILE A 114 18.82 0.44 5.96
C ILE A 114 19.27 1.72 6.67
N LYS A 115 20.44 1.65 7.30
CA LYS A 115 21.06 2.79 7.98
C LYS A 115 22.16 3.35 7.11
N ILE A 116 22.10 4.66 6.89
CA ILE A 116 23.04 5.41 6.07
C ILE A 116 23.71 6.45 6.97
N GLU A 117 25.00 6.29 7.20
CA GLU A 117 25.80 7.26 7.94
C GLU A 117 26.28 8.34 6.96
N LEU A 118 25.90 9.58 7.24
CA LEU A 118 26.32 10.79 6.52
C LEU A 118 27.27 11.60 7.43
N PRO A 119 27.91 12.69 6.94
CA PRO A 119 28.97 13.35 7.69
C PRO A 119 28.54 13.92 9.05
N SER A 120 27.28 14.36 9.14
CA SER A 120 26.70 15.03 10.31
C SER A 120 25.44 14.36 10.85
N THR A 121 24.90 13.36 10.18
CA THR A 121 23.61 12.74 10.53
C THR A 121 23.55 11.28 10.14
N GLU A 122 22.68 10.51 10.80
CA GLU A 122 22.28 9.18 10.34
C GLU A 122 20.89 9.26 9.71
N LYS A 123 20.69 8.57 8.58
CA LYS A 123 19.37 8.39 7.96
C LYS A 123 18.99 6.92 8.03
N VAL A 124 17.81 6.64 8.57
CA VAL A 124 17.26 5.29 8.68
C VAL A 124 16.06 5.14 7.73
N LEU A 125 16.21 4.26 6.75
CA LEU A 125 15.14 3.88 5.84
C LEU A 125 14.42 2.66 6.41
N ASN A 126 13.16 2.82 6.83
CA ASN A 126 12.34 1.69 7.27
C ASN A 126 11.54 1.12 6.09
N LEU A 127 11.76 -0.16 5.81
CA LEU A 127 11.27 -0.90 4.65
C LEU A 127 10.29 -2.03 5.06
N LYS A 128 9.73 -2.01 6.27
CA LYS A 128 8.88 -3.09 6.81
C LYS A 128 7.64 -3.40 5.96
N ASN A 129 7.08 -2.39 5.30
CA ASN A 129 5.84 -2.51 4.54
C ASN A 129 6.07 -2.62 3.02
N ILE A 130 7.31 -2.90 2.59
CA ILE A 130 7.67 -3.03 1.18
C ILE A 130 7.47 -4.47 0.72
N GLN A 131 6.94 -4.65 -0.49
CA GLN A 131 6.79 -5.98 -1.10
C GLN A 131 8.15 -6.65 -1.28
N TYR A 132 8.21 -7.97 -1.09
CA TYR A 132 9.46 -8.74 -1.13
C TYR A 132 10.32 -8.48 -2.37
N ASN A 133 9.72 -8.47 -3.56
CA ASN A 133 10.47 -8.24 -4.82
C ASN A 133 11.10 -6.85 -4.89
N GLU A 134 10.40 -5.81 -4.41
CA GLU A 134 10.94 -4.45 -4.39
C GLU A 134 11.96 -4.28 -3.26
N LEU A 135 11.73 -4.91 -2.10
CA LEU A 135 12.69 -4.98 -1.00
C LEU A 135 14.01 -5.62 -1.45
N LYS A 136 13.94 -6.72 -2.20
CA LYS A 136 15.11 -7.41 -2.74
C LYS A 136 15.93 -6.48 -3.65
N LYS A 137 15.29 -5.83 -4.62
CA LYS A 137 15.95 -4.87 -5.52
C LYS A 137 16.59 -3.70 -4.77
N ILE A 138 15.89 -3.12 -3.79
CA ILE A 138 16.42 -2.03 -2.97
C ILE A 138 17.69 -2.51 -2.25
N LYS A 139 17.65 -3.70 -1.64
CA LYS A 139 18.83 -4.25 -0.95
C LYS A 139 19.99 -4.52 -1.89
N GLU A 140 19.75 -5.10 -3.05
CA GLU A 140 20.78 -5.33 -4.07
C GLU A 140 21.52 -4.03 -4.43
N LYS A 141 20.78 -2.94 -4.66
CA LYS A 141 21.37 -1.61 -4.91
C LYS A 141 22.21 -1.08 -3.75
N PHE A 142 21.76 -1.29 -2.51
CA PHE A 142 22.52 -0.85 -1.34
C PHE A 142 23.74 -1.73 -1.07
N GLU A 143 23.71 -3.02 -1.41
CA GLU A 143 24.90 -3.90 -1.36
C GLU A 143 25.92 -3.48 -2.42
N GLU A 144 25.49 -3.18 -3.65
CA GLU A 144 26.36 -2.61 -4.71
C GLU A 144 27.05 -1.33 -4.23
N LEU A 145 26.26 -0.40 -3.66
CA LEU A 145 26.78 0.85 -3.11
C LEU A 145 27.78 0.60 -1.97
N LYS A 146 27.50 -0.36 -1.10
CA LYS A 146 28.38 -0.71 0.02
C LYS A 146 29.73 -1.24 -0.49
N LEU A 147 29.73 -2.13 -1.48
CA LEU A 147 30.94 -2.65 -2.11
C LEU A 147 31.77 -1.53 -2.76
N ASP A 148 31.12 -0.58 -3.42
CA ASP A 148 31.81 0.56 -4.04
C ASP A 148 32.41 1.52 -3.00
N LEU A 149 31.78 1.68 -1.84
CA LEU A 149 32.33 2.45 -0.72
C LEU A 149 33.55 1.74 -0.10
N GLU A 150 33.51 0.41 0.03
CA GLU A 150 34.64 -0.37 0.52
C GLU A 150 35.86 -0.26 -0.42
N LYS A 151 35.65 -0.26 -1.74
CA LYS A 151 36.72 -0.03 -2.73
C LYS A 151 37.33 1.37 -2.70
N ARG A 152 36.57 2.40 -2.28
CA ARG A 152 37.08 3.78 -2.16
C ARG A 152 37.90 4.00 -0.89
N ASN A 153 37.60 3.22 0.15
CA ASN A 153 38.19 3.37 1.48
C ASN A 153 39.34 2.38 1.76
N GLY A 154 39.51 1.35 0.91
CA GLY A 154 40.64 0.42 0.92
C GLY A 154 41.72 0.84 -0.06
#